data_AF-A0A0K0G2V4-F1
#
_entry.id   AF-A0A0K0G2V4-F1
#
_cell.length_a   1.000
_cell.length_b   1.000
_cell.length_c   1.000
_cell.angle_alpha   90.00
_cell.angle_beta   90.00
_cell.angle_gamma   90.00
#
_symmetry.space_group_name_H-M   'P 1'
#
loop_
_entity.id
_entity.type
_entity.pdbx_description
1 polymer ?
#
loop_
_entity_poly.entity_id
_entity_poly.type
_entity_poly.pdbx_seq_one_letter_code
_entity_poly.pdbx_strand_id
1 'polypeptide(L)'
;MVNEVECLRYFSARQAAITLFNSNVRWRKLSDVKRKLKDFLYKEKKLPTLMVVQIDSIIEQILREVQRWYNKHLKIFPDNIKTNPSGTRRLFHPSEHLRLFYPRIVWKERIIEIDDYKTAIEIINKECQNWTLMEFQFAACYNMIDVIENKRKYDKIRLRTLQQQLSDHPIYDFWITILQDSKMWGVFFNREARLIRQKVSLLLHFAITNGFIEIVKYIWPKLSPAHQEQVGFLCWKKLCFRAEHPNIVRFLCEKLCHINSVSLARLTWDCFYEKIYKATLDKDEQSLPDREENYNKLLMLLQNWCPRLRQAMLARENYRAISDMFRYRRQEELELFTEYLNRSQLTEAIKVVDKIYEKKRSASNSNLREIVIRRQATV
;
A
#
# COMPACT_ATOMS: atom_id res chain seq x y z
N MET A 1 -3.39 -11.06 14.61
CA MET A 1 -4.21 -9.85 14.88
C MET A 1 -3.57 -9.18 16.08
N VAL A 2 -3.11 -7.94 15.96
CA VAL A 2 -2.58 -7.16 17.10
C VAL A 2 -3.76 -6.83 18.01
N ASN A 3 -4.00 -7.70 18.99
CA ASN A 3 -4.65 -7.36 20.25
C ASN A 3 -3.60 -7.44 21.37
N GLU A 4 -2.39 -6.94 21.11
CA GLU A 4 -1.59 -6.44 22.21
C GLU A 4 -2.30 -5.19 22.70
N VAL A 5 -2.81 -5.25 23.93
CA VAL A 5 -3.31 -4.10 24.70
C VAL A 5 -2.48 -2.88 24.31
N GLU A 6 -3.14 -1.84 23.77
CA GLU A 6 -2.53 -0.55 23.42
C GLU A 6 -1.86 0.04 24.67
N CYS A 7 -0.64 -0.41 24.94
CA CYS A 7 0.07 -0.12 26.16
C CYS A 7 0.63 1.28 26.04
N LEU A 8 0.55 2.09 27.10
CA LEU A 8 1.20 3.39 27.20
C LEU A 8 2.66 3.36 26.69
N ARG A 9 3.33 2.21 26.84
CA ARG A 9 4.67 1.93 26.31
C ARG A 9 4.76 2.08 24.79
N TYR A 10 3.83 1.51 24.02
CA TYR A 10 3.80 1.63 22.56
C TYR A 10 3.63 3.09 22.14
N PHE A 11 2.63 3.79 22.69
CA PHE A 11 2.39 5.19 22.35
C PHE A 11 3.55 6.10 22.72
N SER A 12 4.20 5.86 23.87
CA SER A 12 5.38 6.60 24.31
C SER A 12 6.58 6.37 23.39
N ALA A 13 6.86 5.11 23.05
CA ALA A 13 7.95 4.76 22.14
C ALA A 13 7.70 5.30 20.73
N ARG A 14 6.45 5.24 20.25
CA ARG A 14 6.01 5.83 18.98
C ARG A 14 6.25 7.34 18.96
N GLN A 15 5.77 8.05 19.97
CA GLN A 15 5.93 9.49 20.04
C GLN A 15 7.41 9.90 20.08
N ALA A 16 8.21 9.20 20.90
CA ALA A 16 9.65 9.43 20.96
C ALA A 16 10.32 9.22 19.59
N ALA A 17 10.01 8.12 18.90
CA ALA A 17 10.56 7.81 17.58
C ALA A 17 10.16 8.84 16.52
N ILE A 18 8.90 9.30 16.50
CA ILE A 18 8.42 10.35 15.57
C ILE A 18 9.12 11.67 15.86
N THR A 19 9.26 12.06 17.13
CA THR A 19 10.00 13.27 17.50
C THR A 19 11.46 13.18 17.06
N LEU A 20 12.13 12.06 17.32
CA LEU A 20 13.51 11.84 16.88
C LEU A 20 13.64 11.92 15.36
N PHE A 21 12.72 11.32 14.61
CA PHE A 21 12.68 11.41 13.16
C PHE A 21 12.52 12.87 12.70
N ASN A 22 11.49 13.57 13.18
CA ASN A 22 11.20 14.96 12.78
C ASN A 22 12.36 15.92 13.09
N SER A 23 13.04 15.75 14.23
CA SER A 23 14.20 16.56 14.59
C SER A 23 15.42 16.33 13.69
N ASN A 24 15.53 15.15 13.06
CA ASN A 24 16.70 14.75 12.28
C ASN A 24 16.47 14.72 10.77
N VAL A 25 15.23 14.62 10.29
CA VAL A 25 14.93 14.37 8.88
C VAL A 25 15.26 15.58 7.99
N ARG A 26 14.81 16.80 8.36
CA ARG A 26 14.94 18.03 7.54
C ARG A 26 14.87 17.71 6.03
N TRP A 27 15.92 18.00 5.26
CA TRP A 27 16.07 17.67 3.84
C TRP A 27 17.00 16.46 3.56
N ARG A 28 17.39 15.72 4.60
CA ARG A 28 18.41 14.67 4.52
C ARG A 28 17.89 13.42 3.82
N LYS A 29 18.79 12.61 3.27
CA LYS A 29 18.44 11.28 2.75
C LYS A 29 18.03 10.37 3.91
N LEU A 30 17.04 9.51 3.69
CA LEU A 30 16.56 8.58 4.72
C LEU A 30 17.67 7.64 5.23
N SER A 31 18.63 7.27 4.37
CA SER A 31 19.82 6.49 4.75
C SER A 31 20.69 7.22 5.79
N ASP A 32 20.88 8.53 5.62
CA ASP A 32 21.68 9.34 6.55
C ASP A 32 20.95 9.54 7.88
N VAL A 33 19.63 9.72 7.82
CA VAL A 33 18.76 9.79 8.99
C VAL A 33 18.83 8.48 9.76
N LYS A 34 18.70 7.33 9.06
CA LYS A 34 18.82 5.99 9.67
C LYS A 34 20.15 5.81 10.40
N ARG A 35 21.27 6.13 9.73
CA ARG A 35 22.61 6.02 10.33
C ARG A 35 22.73 6.89 11.57
N LYS A 36 22.34 8.17 11.49
CA LYS A 36 22.44 9.10 12.62
C LYS A 36 21.56 8.68 13.80
N LEU A 37 20.35 8.20 13.54
CA LEU A 37 19.46 7.72 14.60
C LEU A 37 20.01 6.46 15.27
N LYS A 38 20.62 5.54 14.50
CA LYS A 38 21.32 4.38 15.08
C LYS A 38 22.51 4.81 15.93
N ASP A 39 23.36 5.70 15.44
CA ASP A 39 24.47 6.23 16.22
C ASP A 39 23.98 6.89 17.53
N PHE A 40 22.92 7.71 17.46
CA PHE A 40 22.32 8.34 18.63
C PHE A 40 21.79 7.33 19.66
N LEU A 41 21.06 6.30 19.21
CA LEU A 41 20.44 5.32 20.09
C LEU A 41 21.45 4.37 20.74
N TYR A 42 22.46 3.92 19.98
CA TYR A 42 23.39 2.89 20.43
C TYR A 42 24.68 3.44 21.04
N LYS A 43 25.12 4.67 20.68
CA LYS A 43 26.40 5.22 21.13
C LYS A 43 26.27 6.40 22.10
N GLU A 44 25.28 7.27 21.91
CA GLU A 44 25.22 8.55 22.65
C GLU A 44 24.41 8.49 23.95
N LYS A 45 23.54 7.49 24.13
CA LYS A 45 22.64 7.40 25.28
C LYS A 45 22.75 6.07 26.02
N LYS A 46 22.81 6.12 27.35
CA LYS A 46 22.67 4.96 28.25
C LYS A 46 21.19 4.56 28.41
N LEU A 47 20.52 4.24 27.31
CA LEU A 47 19.14 3.72 27.36
C LEU A 47 19.17 2.21 27.66
N PRO A 48 18.18 1.68 28.39
CA PRO A 48 18.03 0.23 28.55
C PRO A 48 17.90 -0.48 27.21
N THR A 49 18.55 -1.64 27.05
CA THR A 49 18.60 -2.40 25.78
C THR A 49 17.22 -2.67 25.20
N LEU A 50 16.25 -3.02 26.03
CA LEU A 50 14.86 -3.27 25.60
C LEU A 50 14.20 -2.03 24.98
N MET A 51 14.45 -0.84 25.54
CA MET A 51 13.93 0.42 24.98
C MET A 51 14.60 0.77 23.67
N VAL A 52 15.91 0.54 23.54
CA VAL A 52 16.66 0.76 22.30
C VAL A 52 16.09 -0.10 21.18
N VAL A 53 15.91 -1.40 21.42
CA VAL A 53 15.35 -2.35 20.44
C VAL A 53 13.94 -1.94 20.00
N GLN A 54 13.08 -1.54 20.96
CA GLN A 54 11.72 -1.09 20.66
C GLN A 54 11.70 0.19 19.80
N ILE A 55 12.48 1.19 20.18
CA ILE A 55 12.54 2.47 19.44
C ILE A 55 13.16 2.25 18.05
N ASP A 56 14.22 1.45 17.93
CA ASP A 56 14.87 1.14 16.64
C ASP A 56 13.88 0.44 15.70
N SER A 57 13.12 -0.55 16.19
CA SER A 57 12.05 -1.21 15.42
C SER A 57 10.99 -0.23 14.92
N ILE A 58 10.53 0.69 15.76
CA ILE A 58 9.57 1.73 15.38
C ILE A 58 10.17 2.70 14.36
N ILE A 59 11.43 3.10 14.53
CA ILE A 59 12.12 3.96 13.56
C ILE A 59 12.23 3.28 12.20
N GLU A 60 12.53 1.97 12.16
CA GLU A 60 12.56 1.25 10.88
C GLU A 60 11.18 1.23 10.20
N GLN A 61 10.09 1.10 10.96
CA GLN A 61 8.73 1.24 10.43
C GLN A 61 8.45 2.66 9.91
N ILE A 62 8.84 3.71 10.66
CA ILE A 62 8.72 5.11 10.23
C ILE A 62 9.47 5.34 8.91
N LEU A 63 10.71 4.86 8.79
CA LEU A 63 11.52 5.03 7.58
C LEU A 63 10.93 4.29 6.38
N ARG A 64 10.43 3.07 6.58
CA ARG A 64 9.71 2.31 5.52
C ARG A 64 8.47 3.08 5.07
N GLU A 65 7.72 3.63 6.00
CA GLU A 65 6.49 4.36 5.71
C GLU A 65 6.75 5.70 4.99
N VAL A 66 7.80 6.42 5.37
CA VAL A 66 8.23 7.64 4.65
C VAL A 66 8.75 7.29 3.25
N GLN A 67 9.47 6.16 3.10
CA GLN A 67 9.90 5.68 1.78
C GLN A 67 8.70 5.31 0.89
N ARG A 68 7.67 4.67 1.46
CA ARG A 68 6.40 4.36 0.79
C ARG A 68 5.69 5.64 0.36
N TRP A 69 5.60 6.64 1.23
CA TRP A 69 5.08 7.97 0.90
C TRP A 69 5.86 8.62 -0.24
N TYR A 70 7.20 8.62 -0.15
CA TYR A 70 8.08 9.18 -1.16
C TYR A 70 7.87 8.51 -2.52
N ASN A 71 7.90 7.18 -2.57
CA ASN A 71 7.72 6.40 -3.80
C ASN A 71 6.36 6.69 -4.48
N LYS A 72 5.30 6.83 -3.69
CA LYS A 72 3.97 7.24 -4.18
C LYS A 72 4.01 8.65 -4.77
N HIS A 73 4.55 9.62 -4.03
CA HIS A 73 4.53 11.02 -4.45
C HIS A 73 5.49 11.35 -5.58
N LEU A 74 6.52 10.51 -5.81
CA LEU A 74 7.33 10.61 -7.02
C LEU A 74 6.48 10.51 -8.29
N LYS A 75 5.40 9.72 -8.25
CA LYS A 75 4.52 9.51 -9.41
C LYS A 75 3.71 10.75 -9.78
N ILE A 76 3.59 11.73 -8.88
CA ILE A 76 2.93 13.01 -9.14
C ILE A 76 3.72 13.82 -10.18
N PHE A 77 5.04 13.68 -10.19
CA PHE A 77 5.90 14.44 -11.09
C PHE A 77 6.18 13.62 -12.34
N PRO A 78 5.76 14.08 -13.54
CA PRO A 78 6.12 13.39 -14.77
C PRO A 78 7.65 13.38 -14.91
N ASP A 79 8.19 12.25 -15.34
CA ASP A 79 9.60 12.11 -15.67
C ASP A 79 9.90 13.05 -16.83
N ASN A 80 10.46 14.22 -16.53
CA ASN A 80 10.90 15.18 -17.52
C ASN A 80 12.16 14.65 -18.20
N ILE A 81 12.03 13.61 -19.04
CA ILE A 81 13.05 13.16 -20.00
C ILE A 81 12.94 13.99 -21.29
N LYS A 82 12.49 15.25 -21.20
CA LYS A 82 12.82 16.23 -22.21
C LYS A 82 14.16 16.80 -21.78
N THR A 83 15.22 16.27 -22.38
CA THR A 83 16.51 16.95 -22.48
C THR A 83 16.23 18.40 -22.80
N ASN A 84 16.63 19.32 -21.92
CA ASN A 84 16.61 20.74 -22.26
C ASN A 84 17.31 20.90 -23.63
N PRO A 85 16.80 21.75 -24.54
CA PRO A 85 17.48 22.02 -25.81
C PRO A 85 18.91 22.57 -25.62
N SER A 86 19.27 22.99 -24.40
CA SER A 86 20.60 23.44 -24.00
C SER A 86 21.52 22.35 -23.41
N GLY A 87 21.13 21.06 -23.41
CA GLY A 87 21.97 19.96 -22.92
C GLY A 87 22.27 19.99 -21.41
N THR A 88 21.78 20.98 -20.67
CA THR A 88 21.95 21.06 -19.21
C THR A 88 21.01 20.07 -18.53
N ARG A 89 21.58 18.96 -18.04
CA ARG A 89 20.91 18.08 -17.07
C ARG A 89 20.46 18.95 -15.89
N ARG A 90 19.18 18.89 -15.51
CA ARG A 90 18.72 19.52 -14.27
C ARG A 90 19.63 19.06 -13.14
N LEU A 91 20.21 20.01 -12.40
CA LEU A 91 21.15 19.76 -11.30
C LEU A 91 20.51 18.94 -10.15
N PHE A 92 19.18 18.91 -10.07
CA PHE A 92 18.43 18.17 -9.07
C PHE A 92 17.42 17.22 -9.72
N HIS A 93 17.43 15.95 -9.29
CA HIS A 93 16.36 15.02 -9.62
C HIS A 93 15.06 15.53 -8.97
N PRO A 94 13.88 15.48 -9.65
CA PRO A 94 12.59 15.84 -9.04
C PRO A 94 12.28 15.14 -7.72
N SER A 95 13.00 14.06 -7.42
CA SER A 95 12.90 13.26 -6.22
C SER A 95 13.52 13.95 -5.00
N GLU A 96 14.46 14.87 -5.21
CA GLU A 96 15.09 15.64 -4.14
C GLU A 96 14.12 16.69 -3.55
N HIS A 97 13.17 17.18 -4.35
CA HIS A 97 12.19 18.18 -3.92
C HIS A 97 11.22 17.63 -2.87
N LEU A 98 10.86 16.35 -2.96
CA LEU A 98 9.96 15.71 -1.99
C LEU A 98 10.52 15.70 -0.56
N ARG A 99 11.85 15.74 -0.41
CA ARG A 99 12.50 15.77 0.91
C ARG A 99 12.22 17.08 1.65
N LEU A 100 11.93 18.17 0.93
CA LEU A 100 11.55 19.45 1.52
C LEU A 100 10.23 19.35 2.29
N PHE A 101 9.38 18.35 1.97
CA PHE A 101 8.07 18.18 2.59
C PHE A 101 8.06 17.22 3.77
N TYR A 102 9.19 16.57 4.11
CA TYR A 102 9.25 15.72 5.29
C TYR A 102 8.80 16.40 6.59
N PRO A 103 9.13 17.68 6.85
CA PRO A 103 8.63 18.39 8.03
C PRO A 103 7.10 18.62 8.04
N ARG A 104 6.42 18.43 6.90
CA ARG A 104 4.96 18.60 6.74
C ARG A 104 4.18 17.29 6.81
N ILE A 105 4.87 16.16 7.05
CA ILE A 105 4.23 14.85 7.16
C ILE A 105 3.29 14.83 8.37
N VAL A 106 2.03 14.48 8.11
CA VAL A 106 1.00 14.30 9.13
C VAL A 106 0.83 12.81 9.40
N TRP A 107 1.06 12.38 10.64
CA TRP A 107 0.89 10.99 11.07
C TRP A 107 -0.53 10.74 11.57
N LYS A 108 -1.09 9.55 11.31
CA LYS A 108 -2.34 9.11 11.95
C LYS A 108 -2.12 8.89 13.45
N GLU A 109 -3.12 9.12 14.29
CA GLU A 109 -2.92 9.18 15.75
C GLU A 109 -2.40 7.88 16.38
N ARG A 110 -2.99 6.74 16.01
CA ARG A 110 -2.77 5.46 16.73
C ARG A 110 -1.80 4.50 16.07
N ILE A 111 -1.40 4.77 14.84
CA ILE A 111 -0.60 3.86 14.02
C ILE A 111 0.57 4.60 13.36
N ILE A 112 1.59 3.84 12.94
CA ILE A 112 2.73 4.36 12.18
C ILE A 112 2.33 4.32 10.69
N GLU A 113 1.41 5.22 10.35
CA GLU A 113 0.97 5.43 8.97
C GLU A 113 0.81 6.93 8.74
N ILE A 114 1.26 7.40 7.58
CA ILE A 114 1.10 8.80 7.18
C ILE A 114 -0.33 8.99 6.67
N ASP A 115 -0.97 10.07 7.12
CA ASP A 115 -2.21 10.54 6.52
C ASP A 115 -1.87 11.29 5.23
N ASP A 116 -1.82 10.54 4.12
CA ASP A 116 -1.46 11.04 2.80
C ASP A 116 -2.29 12.27 2.37
N TYR A 117 -3.60 12.23 2.63
CA TYR A 117 -4.52 13.31 2.27
C TYR A 117 -4.30 14.57 3.12
N LYS A 118 -4.21 14.43 4.45
CA LYS A 118 -3.91 15.58 5.33
C LYS A 118 -2.52 16.13 5.07
N THR A 119 -1.54 15.28 4.79
CA THR A 119 -0.18 15.71 4.42
C THR A 119 -0.20 16.54 3.14
N ALA A 120 -0.97 16.13 2.12
CA ALA A 120 -1.13 16.91 0.89
C ALA A 120 -1.78 18.28 1.15
N ILE A 121 -2.79 18.35 2.03
CA ILE A 121 -3.41 19.63 2.44
C ILE A 121 -2.38 20.53 3.12
N GLU A 122 -1.61 19.99 4.06
CA GLU A 122 -0.59 20.76 4.78
C GLU A 122 0.48 21.31 3.83
N ILE A 123 0.94 20.50 2.87
CA ILE A 123 1.88 20.92 1.83
C ILE A 123 1.27 22.05 0.99
N ILE A 124 0.03 21.90 0.52
CA ILE A 124 -0.65 22.93 -0.29
C ILE A 124 -0.73 24.25 0.48
N ASN A 125 -1.18 24.21 1.73
CA ASN A 125 -1.43 25.39 2.53
C ASN A 125 -0.15 26.13 2.94
N LYS A 126 0.94 25.39 3.22
CA LYS A 126 2.18 25.95 3.75
C LYS A 126 3.24 26.21 2.70
N GLU A 127 3.31 25.39 1.65
CA GLU A 127 4.43 25.41 0.68
C GLU A 127 3.99 25.83 -0.73
N CYS A 128 2.72 25.67 -1.11
CA CYS A 128 2.25 25.89 -2.49
C CYS A 128 1.62 27.27 -2.77
N GLN A 129 1.62 28.22 -1.83
CA GLN A 129 0.90 29.49 -1.99
C GLN A 129 1.23 30.23 -3.29
N ASN A 130 2.50 30.21 -3.71
CA ASN A 130 2.99 30.82 -4.96
C ASN A 130 3.35 29.80 -6.05
N TRP A 131 3.01 28.53 -5.86
CA TRP A 131 3.38 27.44 -6.78
C TRP A 131 2.13 26.73 -7.32
N THR A 132 1.42 27.42 -8.21
CA THR A 132 0.16 26.96 -8.81
C THR A 132 0.27 25.58 -9.48
N LEU A 133 1.40 25.28 -10.13
CA LEU A 133 1.62 23.97 -10.75
C LEU A 133 1.62 22.85 -9.70
N MET A 134 2.40 22.99 -8.63
CA MET A 134 2.51 21.98 -7.59
C MET A 134 1.19 21.83 -6.81
N GLU A 135 0.53 22.95 -6.53
CA GLU A 135 -0.81 22.91 -5.93
C GLU A 135 -1.77 22.08 -6.79
N PHE A 136 -1.86 22.37 -8.09
CA PHE A 136 -2.73 21.64 -9.00
C PHE A 136 -2.39 20.15 -9.03
N GLN A 137 -1.11 19.80 -9.09
CA GLN A 137 -0.66 18.39 -9.13
C GLN A 137 -1.09 17.60 -7.88
N PHE A 138 -0.88 18.16 -6.68
CA PHE A 138 -1.33 17.53 -5.44
C PHE A 138 -2.86 17.48 -5.36
N ALA A 139 -3.53 18.60 -5.62
CA ALA A 139 -4.98 18.70 -5.55
C ALA A 139 -5.68 17.73 -6.54
N ALA A 140 -5.16 17.60 -7.75
CA ALA A 140 -5.66 16.67 -8.77
C ALA A 140 -5.45 15.20 -8.35
N CYS A 141 -4.27 14.85 -7.82
CA CYS A 141 -3.95 13.49 -7.37
C CYS A 141 -4.78 13.05 -6.15
N TYR A 142 -5.12 13.99 -5.26
CA TYR A 142 -5.91 13.74 -4.06
C TYR A 142 -7.39 14.09 -4.20
N ASN A 143 -7.86 14.37 -5.42
CA ASN A 143 -9.26 14.71 -5.70
C ASN A 143 -9.80 15.86 -4.81
N MET A 144 -9.01 16.91 -4.63
CA MET A 144 -9.40 18.12 -3.90
C MET A 144 -10.18 19.06 -4.83
N ILE A 145 -11.44 18.72 -5.07
CA ILE A 145 -12.31 19.37 -6.06
C ILE A 145 -12.39 20.89 -5.84
N ASP A 146 -12.59 21.32 -4.60
CA ASP A 146 -12.73 22.74 -4.24
C ASP A 146 -11.48 23.57 -4.63
N VAL A 147 -10.30 22.94 -4.62
CA VAL A 147 -9.05 23.59 -5.02
C VAL A 147 -8.96 23.66 -6.54
N ILE A 148 -9.17 22.54 -7.24
CA ILE A 148 -8.98 22.47 -8.71
C ILE A 148 -10.09 23.17 -9.50
N GLU A 149 -11.31 23.29 -8.95
CA GLU A 149 -12.43 23.99 -9.60
C GLU A 149 -12.44 25.51 -9.36
N ASN A 150 -11.44 26.05 -8.63
CA ASN A 150 -11.34 27.47 -8.37
C ASN A 150 -11.08 28.25 -9.67
N LYS A 151 -12.15 28.78 -10.29
CA LYS A 151 -12.10 29.54 -11.56
C LYS A 151 -11.25 30.80 -11.51
N ARG A 152 -11.06 31.42 -10.33
CA ARG A 152 -10.17 32.58 -10.19
C ARG A 152 -8.70 32.17 -10.29
N LYS A 153 -8.39 30.96 -9.83
CA LYS A 153 -7.03 30.43 -9.84
C LYS A 153 -6.72 29.65 -11.13
N TYR A 154 -7.67 28.90 -11.67
CA TYR A 154 -7.51 28.07 -12.86
C TYR A 154 -8.42 28.56 -13.99
N ASP A 155 -8.10 29.74 -14.53
CA ASP A 155 -8.78 30.27 -15.72
C ASP A 155 -8.41 29.48 -16.99
N LYS A 156 -9.07 29.80 -18.11
CA LYS A 156 -8.83 29.12 -19.39
C LYS A 156 -7.37 29.22 -19.86
N ILE A 157 -6.68 30.32 -19.56
CA ILE A 157 -5.30 30.54 -20.00
C ILE A 157 -4.37 29.64 -19.19
N ARG A 158 -4.50 29.66 -17.86
CA ARG A 158 -3.73 28.81 -16.94
C ARG A 158 -3.97 27.33 -17.18
N LEU A 159 -5.22 26.92 -17.46
CA LEU A 159 -5.51 25.54 -17.83
C LEU A 159 -4.79 25.12 -19.12
N ARG A 160 -4.68 26.00 -20.13
CA ARG A 160 -3.89 25.72 -21.34
C ARG A 160 -2.39 25.62 -21.04
N THR A 161 -1.85 26.48 -20.17
CA THR A 161 -0.46 26.39 -19.71
C THR A 161 -0.20 25.08 -18.96
N LEU A 162 -1.08 24.70 -18.05
CA LEU A 162 -1.00 23.42 -17.34
C LEU A 162 -1.09 22.24 -18.32
N GLN A 163 -1.96 22.33 -19.33
CA GLN A 163 -2.06 21.30 -20.37
C GLN A 163 -0.72 21.11 -21.09
N GLN A 164 -0.05 22.18 -21.50
CA GLN A 164 1.26 22.10 -22.15
C GLN A 164 2.35 21.48 -21.24
N GLN A 165 2.23 21.66 -19.93
CA GLN A 165 3.21 21.16 -18.96
C GLN A 165 2.94 19.72 -18.49
N LEU A 166 1.67 19.28 -18.51
CA LEU A 166 1.20 18.09 -17.79
C LEU A 166 0.38 17.09 -18.63
N SER A 167 0.09 17.37 -19.91
CA SER A 167 -0.84 16.59 -20.75
C SER A 167 -0.55 15.10 -20.83
N ASP A 168 0.70 14.68 -20.64
CA ASP A 168 1.09 13.28 -20.79
C ASP A 168 0.70 12.43 -19.55
N HIS A 169 0.34 13.09 -18.45
CA HIS A 169 0.01 12.42 -17.20
C HIS A 169 -1.50 12.11 -17.11
N PRO A 170 -1.90 10.83 -16.88
CA PRO A 170 -3.31 10.41 -16.94
C PRO A 170 -4.26 11.18 -16.01
N ILE A 171 -3.80 11.53 -14.80
CA ILE A 171 -4.60 12.30 -13.83
C ILE A 171 -4.84 13.72 -14.33
N TYR A 172 -3.79 14.38 -14.82
CA TYR A 172 -3.85 15.81 -15.14
C TYR A 172 -4.59 16.02 -16.45
N ASP A 173 -4.31 15.17 -17.44
CA ASP A 173 -5.04 15.16 -18.70
C ASP A 173 -6.56 14.99 -18.49
N PHE A 174 -6.97 14.07 -17.61
CA PHE A 174 -8.37 13.89 -17.24
C PHE A 174 -8.98 15.14 -16.63
N TRP A 175 -8.37 15.69 -15.58
CA TRP A 175 -8.92 16.85 -14.87
C TRP A 175 -8.94 18.11 -15.74
N ILE A 176 -7.86 18.38 -16.47
CA ILE A 176 -7.78 19.53 -17.37
C ILE A 176 -8.85 19.43 -18.46
N THR A 177 -9.09 18.25 -19.03
CA THR A 177 -10.14 18.05 -20.04
C THR A 177 -11.53 18.39 -19.48
N ILE A 178 -11.83 17.95 -18.25
CA ILE A 178 -13.10 18.23 -17.57
C ILE A 178 -13.25 19.71 -17.19
N LEU A 179 -12.18 20.33 -16.67
CA LEU A 179 -12.20 21.73 -16.26
C LEU A 179 -12.32 22.68 -17.46
N GLN A 180 -11.85 22.27 -18.64
CA GLN A 180 -12.02 23.01 -19.88
C GLN A 180 -13.44 22.86 -20.47
N ASP A 181 -14.02 21.65 -20.43
CA ASP A 181 -15.38 21.38 -20.90
C ASP A 181 -16.14 20.42 -20.00
N SER A 182 -17.09 20.98 -19.24
CA SER A 182 -17.98 20.22 -18.35
C SER A 182 -18.83 19.15 -19.06
N LYS A 183 -19.10 19.27 -20.36
CA LYS A 183 -19.87 18.27 -21.13
C LYS A 183 -19.12 16.94 -21.23
N MET A 184 -17.80 16.95 -21.05
CA MET A 184 -16.96 15.75 -21.10
C MET A 184 -17.29 14.73 -20.01
N TRP A 185 -17.94 15.14 -18.91
CA TRP A 185 -18.47 14.21 -17.91
C TRP A 185 -19.43 13.19 -18.54
N GLY A 186 -20.38 13.65 -19.37
CA GLY A 186 -21.33 12.76 -20.05
C GLY A 186 -20.64 11.82 -21.05
N VAL A 187 -19.61 12.32 -21.74
CA VAL A 187 -18.84 11.54 -22.72
C VAL A 187 -17.99 10.45 -22.06
N PHE A 188 -17.35 10.78 -20.93
CA PHE A 188 -16.46 9.88 -20.19
C PHE A 188 -17.21 8.77 -19.46
N PHE A 189 -18.39 9.07 -18.92
CA PHE A 189 -19.17 8.16 -18.09
C PHE A 189 -20.44 7.66 -18.76
N ASN A 190 -20.43 7.54 -20.09
CA ASN A 190 -21.52 6.93 -20.82
C ASN A 190 -21.66 5.44 -20.41
N ARG A 191 -22.76 5.11 -19.73
CA ARG A 191 -23.05 3.77 -19.20
C ARG A 191 -23.47 2.76 -20.28
N GLU A 192 -23.94 3.24 -21.42
CA GLU A 192 -24.38 2.41 -22.56
C GLU A 192 -23.19 1.99 -23.43
N ALA A 193 -22.04 2.65 -23.27
CA ALA A 193 -20.83 2.26 -24.00
C ALA A 193 -20.40 0.85 -23.57
N ARG A 194 -20.06 0.02 -24.56
CA ARG A 194 -19.54 -1.35 -24.32
C ARG A 194 -18.19 -1.35 -23.61
N LEU A 195 -17.38 -0.31 -23.83
CA LEU A 195 -16.04 -0.19 -23.28
C LEU A 195 -15.88 1.14 -22.55
N ILE A 196 -15.09 1.10 -21.47
CA ILE A 196 -14.69 2.29 -20.75
C ILE A 196 -13.84 3.20 -21.65
N ARG A 197 -14.07 4.51 -21.57
CA ARG A 197 -13.25 5.49 -22.31
C ARG A 197 -11.79 5.43 -21.85
N GLN A 198 -10.87 5.53 -22.81
CA GLN A 198 -9.44 5.39 -22.57
C GLN A 198 -8.92 6.32 -21.46
N LYS A 199 -9.29 7.61 -21.48
CA LYS A 199 -8.88 8.56 -20.43
C LYS A 199 -9.29 8.12 -19.01
N VAL A 200 -10.52 7.61 -18.86
CA VAL A 200 -11.02 7.11 -17.56
C VAL A 200 -10.29 5.81 -17.16
N SER A 201 -10.05 4.92 -18.13
CA SER A 201 -9.29 3.68 -17.89
C SER A 201 -7.86 3.97 -17.44
N LEU A 202 -7.15 4.88 -18.13
CA LEU A 202 -5.79 5.28 -17.80
C LEU A 202 -5.72 5.97 -16.43
N LEU A 203 -6.68 6.87 -16.14
CA LEU A 203 -6.81 7.51 -14.83
C LEU A 203 -6.93 6.46 -13.71
N LEU A 204 -7.86 5.52 -13.84
CA LEU A 204 -8.10 4.50 -12.83
C LEU A 204 -6.92 3.55 -12.70
N HIS A 205 -6.36 3.08 -13.81
CA HIS A 205 -5.19 2.21 -13.78
C HIS A 205 -4.01 2.89 -13.07
N PHE A 206 -3.77 4.17 -13.35
CA PHE A 206 -2.74 4.96 -12.67
C PHE A 206 -3.06 5.12 -11.17
N ALA A 207 -4.27 5.53 -10.81
CA ALA A 207 -4.66 5.79 -9.43
C ALA A 207 -4.61 4.53 -8.57
N ILE A 208 -5.10 3.39 -9.10
CA ILE A 208 -5.06 2.08 -8.45
C ILE A 208 -3.61 1.61 -8.27
N THR A 209 -2.80 1.68 -9.34
CA THR A 209 -1.43 1.18 -9.34
C THR A 209 -0.51 1.95 -8.38
N ASN A 210 -0.78 3.24 -8.16
CA ASN A 210 0.09 4.14 -7.39
C ASN A 210 -0.55 4.63 -6.07
N GLY A 211 -1.69 4.09 -5.65
CA GLY A 211 -2.18 4.33 -4.29
C GLY A 211 -3.03 5.59 -4.07
N PHE A 212 -3.57 6.21 -5.12
CA PHE A 212 -4.43 7.41 -5.02
C PHE A 212 -5.90 7.02 -4.83
N ILE A 213 -6.24 6.60 -3.60
CA ILE A 213 -7.55 6.04 -3.24
C ILE A 213 -8.68 7.06 -3.38
N GLU A 214 -8.40 8.34 -3.20
CA GLU A 214 -9.34 9.45 -3.27
C GLU A 214 -9.96 9.53 -4.68
N ILE A 215 -9.12 9.45 -5.72
CA ILE A 215 -9.57 9.36 -7.12
C ILE A 215 -10.37 8.09 -7.34
N VAL A 216 -9.87 6.94 -6.89
CA VAL A 216 -10.55 5.66 -7.11
C VAL A 216 -11.94 5.70 -6.49
N LYS A 217 -12.08 6.13 -5.23
CA LYS A 217 -13.38 6.25 -4.54
C LYS A 217 -14.32 7.24 -5.24
N TYR A 218 -13.79 8.32 -5.81
CA TYR A 218 -14.59 9.31 -6.49
C TYR A 218 -15.11 8.85 -7.86
N ILE A 219 -14.27 8.15 -8.63
CA ILE A 219 -14.55 7.72 -10.00
C ILE A 219 -15.31 6.39 -10.04
N TRP A 220 -14.98 5.44 -9.16
CA TRP A 220 -15.57 4.10 -9.11
C TRP A 220 -17.11 4.07 -9.17
N PRO A 221 -17.86 4.82 -8.34
CA PRO A 221 -19.32 4.77 -8.36
C PRO A 221 -19.95 5.35 -9.63
N LYS A 222 -19.19 6.07 -10.46
CA LYS A 222 -19.67 6.64 -11.73
C LYS A 222 -19.63 5.61 -12.87
N LEU A 223 -18.92 4.50 -12.69
CA LEU A 223 -18.81 3.41 -13.66
C LEU A 223 -20.00 2.45 -13.57
N SER A 224 -20.33 1.80 -14.69
CA SER A 224 -21.22 0.63 -14.69
C SER A 224 -20.54 -0.58 -14.03
N PRO A 225 -21.30 -1.56 -13.50
CA PRO A 225 -20.71 -2.77 -12.91
C PRO A 225 -19.76 -3.52 -13.85
N ALA A 226 -20.08 -3.59 -15.14
CA ALA A 226 -19.22 -4.21 -16.15
C ALA A 226 -17.87 -3.48 -16.30
N HIS A 227 -17.88 -2.14 -16.31
CA HIS A 227 -16.66 -1.34 -16.35
C HIS A 227 -15.83 -1.44 -15.07
N GLN A 228 -16.50 -1.54 -13.90
CA GLN A 228 -15.83 -1.78 -12.61
C GLN A 228 -15.12 -3.13 -12.60
N GLU A 229 -15.78 -4.18 -13.09
CA GLU A 229 -15.21 -5.52 -13.22
C GLU A 229 -13.98 -5.52 -14.13
N GLN A 230 -14.12 -4.94 -15.33
CA GLN A 230 -13.05 -4.91 -16.34
C GLN A 230 -11.78 -4.23 -15.82
N VAL A 231 -11.89 -3.00 -15.32
CA VAL A 231 -10.73 -2.23 -14.86
C VAL A 231 -10.17 -2.78 -13.56
N GLY A 232 -11.05 -3.18 -12.64
CA GLY A 232 -10.63 -3.71 -11.34
C GLY A 232 -9.87 -5.02 -11.48
N PHE A 233 -10.35 -5.98 -12.28
CA PHE A 233 -9.61 -7.24 -12.51
C PHE A 233 -8.31 -7.03 -13.28
N LEU A 234 -8.28 -6.13 -14.26
CA LEU A 234 -7.05 -5.78 -14.97
C LEU A 234 -5.95 -5.30 -14.01
N CYS A 235 -6.31 -4.50 -13.01
CA CYS A 235 -5.35 -3.96 -12.04
C CYS A 235 -5.04 -4.92 -10.89
N TRP A 236 -5.92 -5.89 -10.60
CA TRP A 236 -5.88 -6.71 -9.39
C TRP A 236 -4.57 -7.50 -9.23
N LYS A 237 -4.11 -8.16 -10.29
CA LYS A 237 -2.89 -8.99 -10.24
C LYS A 237 -1.67 -8.14 -9.88
N LYS A 238 -1.52 -6.98 -10.52
CA LYS A 238 -0.41 -6.05 -10.28
C LYS A 238 -0.44 -5.49 -8.86
N LEU A 239 -1.64 -5.20 -8.36
CA LEU A 239 -1.84 -4.72 -7.00
C LEU A 239 -1.45 -5.77 -5.95
N CYS A 240 -1.86 -7.02 -6.16
CA CYS A 240 -1.49 -8.13 -5.27
C CYS A 240 0.02 -8.40 -5.29
N PHE A 241 0.64 -8.32 -6.47
CA PHE A 241 2.08 -8.53 -6.61
C PHE A 241 2.90 -7.47 -5.86
N ARG A 242 2.56 -6.18 -6.04
CA ARG A 242 3.27 -5.07 -5.37
C ARG A 242 2.98 -5.02 -3.88
N ALA A 243 1.71 -5.16 -3.50
CA ALA A 243 1.28 -5.17 -2.11
C ALA A 243 1.75 -3.93 -1.30
N GLU A 244 1.71 -2.74 -1.92
CA GLU A 244 2.20 -1.48 -1.33
C GLU A 244 1.10 -0.57 -0.77
N HIS A 245 -0.15 -0.74 -1.21
CA HIS A 245 -1.24 0.22 -0.94
C HIS A 245 -2.44 -0.47 -0.24
N PRO A 246 -2.42 -0.60 1.10
CA PRO A 246 -3.44 -1.31 1.87
C PRO A 246 -4.87 -0.83 1.58
N ASN A 247 -5.06 0.49 1.50
CA ASN A 247 -6.38 1.10 1.30
C ASN A 247 -6.97 0.77 -0.08
N ILE A 248 -6.14 0.70 -1.13
CA ILE A 248 -6.57 0.29 -2.48
C ILE A 248 -6.89 -1.19 -2.50
N VAL A 249 -6.03 -2.03 -1.90
CA VAL A 249 -6.24 -3.48 -1.80
C VAL A 249 -7.57 -3.77 -1.13
N ARG A 250 -7.84 -3.14 0.03
CA ARG A 250 -9.08 -3.32 0.77
C ARG A 250 -10.29 -2.90 -0.05
N PHE A 251 -10.26 -1.68 -0.60
CA PHE A 251 -11.36 -1.15 -1.40
C PHE A 251 -11.67 -2.04 -2.60
N LEU A 252 -10.67 -2.39 -3.41
CA LEU A 252 -10.87 -3.21 -4.60
C LEU A 252 -11.26 -4.64 -4.25
N CYS A 253 -10.69 -5.22 -3.19
CA CYS A 253 -11.08 -6.55 -2.74
C CYS A 253 -12.56 -6.61 -2.40
N GLU A 254 -13.07 -5.64 -1.64
CA GLU A 254 -14.48 -5.57 -1.25
C GLU A 254 -15.38 -5.42 -2.49
N LYS A 255 -15.05 -4.49 -3.39
CA LYS A 255 -15.86 -4.22 -4.59
C LYS A 255 -15.84 -5.37 -5.58
N LEU A 256 -14.67 -5.92 -5.89
CA LEU A 256 -14.55 -7.04 -6.83
C LEU A 256 -15.11 -8.34 -6.27
N CYS A 257 -15.00 -8.56 -4.95
CA CYS A 257 -15.57 -9.75 -4.34
C CYS A 257 -17.11 -9.71 -4.35
N HIS A 258 -17.69 -8.52 -4.23
CA HIS A 258 -19.12 -8.31 -4.39
C HIS A 258 -19.60 -8.56 -5.83
N ILE A 259 -18.81 -8.14 -6.84
CA ILE A 259 -19.11 -8.37 -8.25
C ILE A 259 -18.96 -9.85 -8.62
N ASN A 260 -17.77 -10.42 -8.40
CA ASN A 260 -17.46 -11.79 -8.81
C ASN A 260 -16.36 -12.41 -7.93
N SER A 261 -16.78 -12.94 -6.79
CA SER A 261 -15.87 -13.60 -5.83
C SER A 261 -15.11 -14.80 -6.39
N VAL A 262 -15.69 -15.56 -7.33
CA VAL A 262 -15.07 -16.77 -7.87
C VAL A 262 -13.92 -16.42 -8.80
N SER A 263 -14.14 -15.49 -9.73
CA SER A 263 -13.09 -14.99 -10.62
C SER A 263 -11.99 -14.29 -9.84
N LEU A 264 -12.35 -13.49 -8.83
CA LEU A 264 -11.37 -12.85 -7.94
C LEU A 264 -10.50 -13.89 -7.25
N ALA A 265 -11.10 -14.92 -6.67
CA ALA A 265 -10.36 -16.01 -6.04
C ALA A 265 -9.43 -16.72 -7.05
N ARG A 266 -9.92 -17.04 -8.26
CA ARG A 266 -9.09 -17.64 -9.32
C ARG A 266 -7.87 -16.79 -9.66
N LEU A 267 -8.05 -15.51 -9.94
CA LEU A 267 -6.97 -14.58 -10.28
C LEU A 267 -5.98 -14.33 -9.13
N THR A 268 -6.45 -14.44 -7.88
CA THR A 268 -5.62 -14.19 -6.70
C THR A 268 -4.67 -15.35 -6.41
N TRP A 269 -5.08 -16.60 -6.71
CA TRP A 269 -4.37 -17.79 -6.26
C TRP A 269 -2.92 -17.87 -6.73
N ASP A 270 -2.67 -17.69 -8.03
CA ASP A 270 -1.33 -17.83 -8.58
C ASP A 270 -0.38 -16.82 -7.93
N CYS A 271 -0.83 -15.57 -7.81
CA CYS A 271 -0.06 -14.51 -7.16
C CYS A 271 0.12 -14.77 -5.66
N PHE A 272 -0.92 -15.26 -4.97
CA PHE A 272 -0.86 -15.58 -3.55
C PHE A 272 0.13 -16.71 -3.26
N TYR A 273 0.05 -17.80 -4.00
CA TYR A 273 0.84 -18.99 -3.73
C TYR A 273 2.30 -18.83 -4.17
N GLU A 274 2.56 -18.16 -5.31
CA GLU A 274 3.92 -17.72 -5.68
C GLU A 274 4.56 -16.91 -4.54
N LYS A 275 3.76 -16.05 -3.91
CA LYS A 275 4.22 -15.15 -2.88
C LYS A 275 4.42 -15.84 -1.52
N ILE A 276 3.61 -16.84 -1.19
CA ILE A 276 3.90 -17.77 -0.09
C ILE A 276 5.24 -18.45 -0.34
N TYR A 277 5.46 -18.99 -1.54
CA TYR A 277 6.68 -19.70 -1.88
C TYR A 277 7.93 -18.82 -1.66
N LYS A 278 7.92 -17.60 -2.22
CA LYS A 278 9.02 -16.63 -2.06
C LYS A 278 9.21 -16.13 -0.62
N ALA A 279 8.13 -16.00 0.15
CA ALA A 279 8.23 -15.53 1.55
C ALA A 279 8.68 -16.62 2.52
N THR A 280 8.40 -17.89 2.22
CA THR A 280 8.41 -18.95 3.26
C THR A 280 9.10 -20.23 2.84
N LEU A 281 9.05 -20.65 1.57
CA LEU A 281 9.51 -21.99 1.18
C LEU A 281 10.86 -22.00 0.48
N ASP A 282 11.26 -20.87 -0.10
CA ASP A 282 12.56 -20.70 -0.74
C ASP A 282 13.71 -20.76 0.29
N LYS A 283 14.67 -21.67 0.10
CA LYS A 283 15.79 -21.89 1.04
C LYS A 283 17.14 -21.44 0.49
N ASP A 284 17.29 -21.26 -0.82
CA ASP A 284 18.62 -21.27 -1.43
C ASP A 284 18.97 -20.03 -2.29
N GLU A 285 18.06 -19.07 -2.54
CA GLU A 285 18.35 -17.99 -3.51
C GLU A 285 18.03 -16.55 -3.07
N GLN A 286 17.36 -16.32 -1.93
CA GLN A 286 16.95 -14.97 -1.51
C GLN A 286 17.68 -14.46 -0.27
N SER A 287 18.03 -13.17 -0.29
CA SER A 287 18.62 -12.52 0.88
C SER A 287 17.59 -12.45 2.03
N LEU A 288 18.06 -12.45 3.29
CA LEU A 288 17.19 -12.30 4.46
C LEU A 288 16.24 -11.07 4.36
N PRO A 289 16.69 -9.89 3.89
CA PRO A 289 15.80 -8.75 3.65
C PRO A 289 14.67 -9.02 2.65
N ASP A 290 14.95 -9.73 1.54
CA ASP A 290 13.94 -10.01 0.51
C ASP A 290 12.84 -10.92 1.06
N ARG A 291 13.23 -11.89 1.89
CA ARG A 291 12.29 -12.78 2.57
C ARG A 291 11.38 -12.02 3.54
N GLU A 292 11.95 -11.11 4.34
CA GLU A 292 11.18 -10.27 5.27
C GLU A 292 10.22 -9.35 4.51
N GLU A 293 10.64 -8.75 3.40
CA GLU A 293 9.77 -7.94 2.55
C GLU A 293 8.62 -8.77 1.96
N ASN A 294 8.91 -9.96 1.45
CA ASN A 294 7.90 -10.87 0.91
C ASN A 294 6.88 -11.29 1.97
N TYR A 295 7.34 -11.58 3.19
CA TYR A 295 6.48 -11.87 4.34
C TYR A 295 5.60 -10.68 4.71
N ASN A 296 6.17 -9.47 4.84
CA ASN A 296 5.41 -8.26 5.16
C ASN A 296 4.32 -7.96 4.13
N LYS A 297 4.63 -8.11 2.84
CA LYS A 297 3.65 -7.98 1.77
C LYS A 297 2.56 -9.06 1.85
N LEU A 298 2.87 -10.29 2.29
CA LEU A 298 1.89 -11.38 2.45
C LEU A 298 0.93 -11.07 3.62
N LEU A 299 1.49 -10.62 4.74
CA LEU A 299 0.75 -10.14 5.89
C LEU A 299 -0.20 -9.01 5.51
N MET A 300 0.28 -8.00 4.78
CA MET A 300 -0.54 -6.87 4.31
C MET A 300 -1.73 -7.36 3.47
N LEU A 301 -1.52 -8.28 2.53
CA LEU A 301 -2.60 -8.83 1.70
C LEU A 301 -3.66 -9.53 2.55
N LEU A 302 -3.23 -10.45 3.43
CA LEU A 302 -4.14 -11.18 4.31
C LEU A 302 -4.95 -10.22 5.18
N GLN A 303 -4.32 -9.22 5.79
CA GLN A 303 -5.00 -8.22 6.61
C GLN A 303 -6.03 -7.39 5.85
N ASN A 304 -5.78 -7.08 4.58
CA ASN A 304 -6.61 -6.16 3.78
C ASN A 304 -7.60 -6.86 2.84
N TRP A 305 -7.49 -8.17 2.64
CA TRP A 305 -8.53 -8.91 1.95
C TRP A 305 -9.80 -9.03 2.78
N CYS A 306 -10.95 -8.98 2.10
CA CYS A 306 -12.23 -9.27 2.72
C CYS A 306 -12.27 -10.73 3.22
N PRO A 307 -13.08 -11.05 4.26
CA PRO A 307 -13.15 -12.39 4.82
C PRO A 307 -13.43 -13.48 3.78
N ARG A 308 -14.32 -13.19 2.82
CA ARG A 308 -14.69 -14.14 1.76
C ARG A 308 -13.51 -14.53 0.88
N LEU A 309 -12.71 -13.57 0.41
CA LEU A 309 -11.53 -13.87 -0.40
C LEU A 309 -10.46 -14.60 0.44
N ARG A 310 -10.21 -14.11 1.66
CA ARG A 310 -9.21 -14.69 2.57
C ARG A 310 -9.49 -16.16 2.86
N GLN A 311 -10.74 -16.48 3.21
CA GLN A 311 -11.20 -17.85 3.46
C GLN A 311 -11.08 -18.73 2.21
N ALA A 312 -11.45 -18.19 1.04
CA ALA A 312 -11.32 -18.91 -0.23
C ALA A 312 -9.86 -19.21 -0.59
N MET A 313 -8.92 -18.30 -0.30
CA MET A 313 -7.49 -18.52 -0.55
C MET A 313 -6.88 -19.56 0.39
N LEU A 314 -7.21 -19.51 1.69
CA LEU A 314 -6.64 -20.44 2.67
C LEU A 314 -7.20 -21.88 2.55
N ALA A 315 -8.45 -22.03 2.08
CA ALA A 315 -9.06 -23.35 1.86
C ALA A 315 -8.78 -23.96 0.48
N ARG A 316 -8.17 -23.20 -0.43
CA ARG A 316 -7.95 -23.64 -1.82
C ARG A 316 -7.04 -24.87 -1.89
N GLU A 317 -7.31 -25.72 -2.89
CA GLU A 317 -6.56 -26.94 -3.15
C GLU A 317 -6.44 -27.84 -1.90
N ASN A 318 -7.55 -28.01 -1.17
CA ASN A 318 -7.63 -28.78 0.07
C ASN A 318 -6.66 -28.26 1.15
N TYR A 319 -6.71 -26.96 1.42
CA TYR A 319 -5.86 -26.30 2.42
C TYR A 319 -4.35 -26.42 2.10
N ARG A 320 -3.97 -26.33 0.82
CA ARG A 320 -2.59 -26.52 0.37
C ARG A 320 -1.60 -25.62 1.12
N ALA A 321 -1.91 -24.34 1.28
CA ALA A 321 -1.08 -23.38 2.00
C ALA A 321 -0.78 -23.84 3.44
N ILE A 322 -1.80 -24.28 4.19
CA ILE A 322 -1.64 -24.82 5.56
C ILE A 322 -0.79 -26.09 5.52
N SER A 323 -1.10 -27.00 4.59
CA SER A 323 -0.42 -28.29 4.48
C SER A 323 1.08 -28.14 4.21
N ASP A 324 1.47 -27.16 3.39
CA ASP A 324 2.87 -26.88 3.08
C ASP A 324 3.58 -26.21 4.26
N MET A 325 2.97 -25.24 4.94
CA MET A 325 3.58 -24.64 6.13
C MET A 325 3.86 -25.70 7.21
N PHE A 326 2.93 -26.65 7.38
CA PHE A 326 3.14 -27.80 8.27
C PHE A 326 4.27 -28.72 7.78
N ARG A 327 4.27 -29.13 6.50
CA ARG A 327 5.29 -30.03 5.92
C ARG A 327 6.71 -29.46 6.01
N TYR A 328 6.86 -28.17 5.75
CA TYR A 328 8.15 -27.48 5.74
C TYR A 328 8.53 -26.88 7.10
N ARG A 329 7.73 -27.13 8.15
CA ARG A 329 7.94 -26.67 9.53
C ARG A 329 8.07 -25.15 9.65
N ARG A 330 7.20 -24.43 8.95
CA ARG A 330 7.09 -22.96 8.96
C ARG A 330 6.10 -22.53 10.05
N GLN A 331 6.60 -22.42 11.27
CA GLN A 331 5.76 -22.20 12.46
C GLN A 331 5.04 -20.86 12.44
N GLU A 332 5.78 -19.76 12.24
CA GLU A 332 5.23 -18.39 12.27
C GLU A 332 4.15 -18.21 11.20
N GLU A 333 4.38 -18.76 10.01
CA GLU A 333 3.45 -18.63 8.89
C GLU A 333 2.22 -19.54 9.05
N LEU A 334 2.40 -20.71 9.69
CA LEU A 334 1.28 -21.56 10.09
C LEU A 334 0.40 -20.86 11.13
N GLU A 335 1.01 -20.26 12.16
CA GLU A 335 0.31 -19.46 13.17
C GLU A 335 -0.48 -18.33 12.48
N LEU A 336 0.19 -17.54 11.63
CA LEU A 336 -0.44 -16.46 10.87
C LEU A 336 -1.67 -16.92 10.07
N PHE A 337 -1.57 -18.04 9.34
CA PHE A 337 -2.69 -18.51 8.52
C PHE A 337 -3.84 -19.03 9.38
N THR A 338 -3.56 -19.71 10.50
CA THR A 338 -4.59 -20.20 11.41
C THR A 338 -5.35 -19.09 12.13
N GLU A 339 -4.74 -17.90 12.32
CA GLU A 339 -5.46 -16.73 12.86
C GLU A 339 -6.67 -16.33 12.02
N TYR A 340 -6.63 -16.61 10.71
CA TYR A 340 -7.61 -16.16 9.73
C TYR A 340 -8.61 -17.24 9.30
N LEU A 341 -8.47 -18.47 9.78
CA LEU A 341 -9.43 -19.53 9.55
C LEU A 341 -10.62 -19.39 10.49
N ASN A 342 -11.83 -19.64 9.98
CA ASN A 342 -13.02 -19.75 10.82
C ASN A 342 -13.10 -21.15 11.47
N ARG A 343 -14.06 -21.35 12.38
CA ARG A 343 -14.19 -22.61 13.15
C ARG A 343 -14.37 -23.87 12.26
N SER A 344 -15.15 -23.78 11.17
CA SER A 344 -15.33 -24.93 10.28
C SER A 344 -14.06 -25.24 9.47
N GLN A 345 -13.39 -24.19 8.98
CA GLN A 345 -12.12 -24.32 8.26
C GLN A 345 -10.99 -24.82 9.14
N LEU A 346 -10.93 -24.42 10.42
CA LEU A 346 -9.99 -24.95 11.40
C LEU A 346 -10.18 -26.46 11.57
N THR A 347 -11.43 -26.90 11.66
CA THR A 347 -11.75 -28.33 11.82
C THR A 347 -11.26 -29.15 10.61
N GLU A 348 -11.46 -28.64 9.39
CA GLU A 348 -10.96 -29.31 8.18
C GLU A 348 -9.43 -29.22 8.03
N ALA A 349 -8.82 -28.08 8.38
CA ALA A 349 -7.38 -27.92 8.39
C ALA A 349 -6.69 -28.89 9.37
N ILE A 350 -7.29 -29.14 10.53
CA ILE A 350 -6.80 -30.14 11.50
C ILE A 350 -6.79 -31.54 10.88
N LYS A 351 -7.85 -31.94 10.17
CA LYS A 351 -7.88 -33.26 9.49
C LYS A 351 -6.75 -33.40 8.48
N VAL A 352 -6.43 -32.33 7.73
CA VAL A 352 -5.32 -32.31 6.77
C VAL A 352 -3.98 -32.43 7.49
N VAL A 353 -3.78 -31.68 8.58
CA VAL A 353 -2.56 -31.71 9.39
C VAL A 353 -2.37 -33.07 10.06
N ASP A 354 -3.42 -33.65 10.63
CA ASP A 354 -3.41 -34.97 11.28
C ASP A 354 -3.00 -36.06 10.30
N LYS A 355 -3.54 -36.05 9.08
CA LYS A 355 -3.16 -36.98 8.01
C LYS A 355 -1.66 -36.88 7.64
N ILE A 356 -1.06 -35.70 7.74
CA ILE A 356 0.38 -35.50 7.48
C ILE A 356 1.21 -35.93 8.69
N TYR A 357 0.75 -35.59 9.89
CA TYR A 357 1.38 -35.95 11.17
C TYR A 357 1.46 -37.48 11.34
N GLU A 358 0.38 -38.20 11.07
CA GLU A 358 0.32 -39.67 11.16
C GLU A 358 1.39 -40.34 10.28
N LYS A 359 1.68 -39.77 9.11
CA LYS A 359 2.70 -40.29 8.19
C LYS A 359 4.14 -39.95 8.60
N LYS A 360 4.34 -38.90 9.40
CA LYS A 360 5.67 -38.39 9.80
C LYS A 360 5.66 -37.91 11.27
N ARG A 361 5.52 -38.83 12.22
CA ARG A 361 5.52 -38.50 13.65
C ARG A 361 6.89 -38.01 14.10
N SER A 362 6.94 -36.81 14.69
CA SER A 362 8.14 -36.25 15.33
C SER A 362 7.75 -35.21 16.38
N ALA A 363 8.60 -34.98 17.38
CA ALA A 363 8.34 -33.99 18.45
C ALA A 363 8.09 -32.58 17.88
N SER A 364 8.85 -32.17 16.86
CA SER A 364 8.65 -30.89 16.16
C SER A 364 7.26 -30.80 15.49
N ASN A 365 6.79 -31.89 14.87
CA ASN A 365 5.46 -31.91 14.26
C ASN A 365 4.34 -31.97 15.31
N SER A 366 4.59 -32.50 16.52
CA SER A 366 3.64 -32.45 17.64
C SER A 366 3.38 -31.01 18.07
N ASN A 367 4.45 -30.21 18.20
CA ASN A 367 4.33 -28.79 18.58
C ASN A 367 3.55 -27.98 17.52
N LEU A 368 3.82 -28.22 16.23
CA LEU A 368 3.09 -27.58 15.13
C LEU A 368 1.62 -27.99 15.09
N ARG A 369 1.31 -29.24 15.42
CA ARG A 369 -0.06 -29.75 15.50
C ARG A 369 -0.82 -29.08 16.64
N GLU A 370 -0.17 -28.91 17.79
CA GLU A 370 -0.77 -28.22 18.94
C GLU A 370 -1.17 -26.79 18.63
N ILE A 371 -0.43 -26.05 17.79
CA ILE A 371 -0.79 -24.69 17.38
C ILE A 371 -2.19 -24.65 16.75
N VAL A 372 -2.47 -25.55 15.80
CA VAL A 372 -3.75 -25.59 15.08
C VAL A 372 -4.88 -26.01 16.04
N ILE A 373 -4.62 -26.96 16.93
CA ILE A 373 -5.59 -27.45 17.93
C ILE A 373 -5.91 -26.38 18.97
N ARG A 374 -4.88 -25.72 19.53
CA ARG A 374 -5.04 -24.62 20.49
C ARG A 374 -5.86 -23.49 19.87
N ARG A 375 -5.64 -23.17 18.60
CA ARG A 375 -6.44 -22.15 17.92
C ARG A 375 -7.92 -22.52 17.88
N GLN A 376 -8.27 -23.76 17.57
CA GLN A 376 -9.66 -24.24 17.59
C GLN A 376 -10.34 -24.09 18.95
N ALA A 377 -9.60 -24.22 20.06
CA ALA A 377 -10.13 -24.02 21.40
C ALA A 377 -10.39 -22.54 21.75
N THR A 378 -9.84 -21.60 20.97
CA THR A 378 -9.91 -20.14 21.21
C THR A 378 -10.81 -19.37 20.22
N VAL A 379 -11.44 -20.06 19.27
CA VAL A 379 -12.34 -19.52 18.22
C VAL A 379 -13.73 -20.10 18.40
#